data_AF-A0A1H6E9L2-F1
#
_entry.id   AF-A0A1H6E9L2-F1
#
_cell.length_a   1.000
_cell.length_b   1.000
_cell.length_c   1.000
_cell.angle_alpha   90.00
_cell.angle_beta   90.00
_cell.angle_gamma   90.00
#
_symmetry.space_group_name_H-M   'P 1'
#
loop_
_entity.id
_entity.type
_entity.pdbx_description
1 polymer ?
#
loop_
_entity_poly.entity_id
_entity_poly.type
_entity_poly.pdbx_seq_one_letter_code
_entity_poly.pdbx_strand_id
1 'polypeptide(L)'
;MAEFRIRAGTFPRFLAPFIAPLVLFFAVCLLLGAIFTGSTPGGIAVGALATAALVAVLAAKYRRLTTGTVARFSADGVELTDSHGFRVNLRWPDITRIDVVDTQLANPRRVGRPGGARAGVRPLRSAGLIGWGERVVPPRIPGWMRERLSRVPVDPASGRPEVSIPLGEFDPLWERGPMGDWVRRHRPDLMG
;
A
#
# COMPACT_ATOMS: atom_id res chain seq x y z
N MET A 1 -19.62 12.07 -9.53
CA MET A 1 -18.37 11.71 -8.83
C MET A 1 -18.47 10.26 -8.39
N ALA A 2 -17.44 9.45 -8.60
CA ALA A 2 -17.40 8.04 -8.22
C ALA A 2 -16.21 7.77 -7.29
N GLU A 3 -16.43 7.03 -6.21
CA GLU A 3 -15.37 6.64 -5.26
C GLU A 3 -15.04 5.16 -5.40
N PHE A 4 -13.75 4.84 -5.46
CA PHE A 4 -13.20 3.50 -5.51
C PHE A 4 -12.25 3.30 -4.33
N ARG A 5 -12.36 2.15 -3.66
CA ARG A 5 -11.53 1.77 -2.52
C ARG A 5 -10.84 0.46 -2.83
N ILE A 6 -9.69 0.24 -2.20
CA ILE A 6 -8.93 -1.01 -2.37
C ILE A 6 -9.83 -2.18 -2.00
N ARG A 7 -10.08 -3.08 -2.97
CA ARG A 7 -10.69 -4.38 -2.71
C ARG A 7 -9.65 -5.27 -2.04
N ALA A 8 -9.52 -5.11 -0.74
CA ALA A 8 -8.58 -5.92 0.00
C ALA A 8 -9.05 -7.37 0.03
N GLY A 9 -8.20 -8.28 -0.45
CA GLY A 9 -8.43 -9.71 -0.30
C GLY A 9 -8.59 -10.08 1.18
N THR A 10 -9.25 -11.19 1.47
CA THR A 10 -9.59 -11.60 2.85
C THR A 10 -8.41 -11.50 3.82
N PHE A 11 -8.64 -11.03 5.05
CA PHE A 11 -7.60 -10.93 6.11
C PHE A 11 -6.74 -12.20 6.29
N PRO A 12 -7.27 -13.44 6.20
CA PRO A 12 -6.46 -14.66 6.18
C PRO A 12 -5.34 -14.68 5.14
N ARG A 13 -5.59 -14.15 3.94
CA ARG A 13 -4.59 -14.06 2.85
C ARG A 13 -3.50 -13.04 3.19
N PHE A 14 -3.84 -11.96 3.88
CA PHE A 14 -2.88 -11.01 4.42
C PHE A 14 -2.06 -11.61 5.58
N LEU A 15 -2.68 -12.45 6.41
CA LEU A 15 -2.05 -13.10 7.56
C LEU A 15 -1.14 -14.26 7.16
N ALA A 16 -1.40 -14.93 6.03
CA ALA A 16 -0.68 -16.12 5.54
C ALA A 16 0.86 -16.05 5.67
N PRO A 17 1.56 -15.00 5.20
CA PRO A 17 3.03 -14.91 5.33
C PRO A 17 3.52 -14.75 6.78
N PHE A 18 2.64 -14.39 7.72
CA PHE A 18 2.97 -14.20 9.13
C PHE A 18 2.66 -15.42 10.00
N ILE A 19 2.01 -16.46 9.47
CA ILE A 19 1.60 -17.64 10.25
C ILE A 19 2.80 -18.33 10.90
N ALA A 20 3.83 -18.68 10.13
CA ALA A 20 5.01 -19.36 10.69
C ALA A 20 5.76 -18.50 11.72
N PRO A 21 6.03 -17.20 11.48
CA PRO A 21 6.55 -16.30 12.52
C PRO A 21 5.67 -16.21 13.77
N LEU A 22 4.34 -16.18 13.63
CA LEU A 22 3.40 -16.13 14.76
C LEU A 22 3.43 -17.41 15.59
N VAL A 23 3.52 -18.57 14.94
CA VAL A 23 3.66 -19.87 15.64
C VAL A 23 4.99 -19.95 16.40
N LEU A 24 6.09 -19.50 15.79
CA LEU A 24 7.39 -19.44 16.46
C LEU A 24 7.35 -18.47 17.64
N PHE A 25 6.75 -17.29 17.46
CA PHE A 25 6.58 -16.30 18.51
C PHE A 25 5.75 -16.85 19.68
N PHE A 26 4.64 -17.53 19.38
CA PHE A 26 3.83 -18.24 20.37
C PHE A 26 4.66 -19.25 21.17
N ALA A 27 5.45 -20.09 20.49
CA ALA A 27 6.28 -21.10 21.14
C ALA A 27 7.33 -20.47 22.07
N VAL A 28 7.98 -19.39 21.63
CA VAL A 28 8.95 -18.65 22.46
C VAL A 28 8.28 -18.04 23.68
N CYS A 29 7.15 -17.35 23.51
CA CYS A 29 6.42 -16.75 24.64
C CYS A 29 5.85 -17.80 25.60
N LEU A 30 5.43 -18.96 25.08
CA LEU A 30 4.97 -20.08 25.90
C LEU A 30 6.08 -20.61 26.80
N LEU A 31 7.26 -20.88 26.23
CA LEU A 31 8.40 -21.39 26.99
C LEU A 31 8.85 -20.39 28.06
N LEU A 32 8.97 -19.11 27.69
CA LEU A 32 9.31 -18.05 28.64
C LEU A 32 8.25 -17.94 29.74
N GLY A 33 6.96 -17.91 29.36
CA GLY A 33 5.86 -17.85 30.30
C GLY A 33 5.88 -19.02 31.27
N ALA A 34 6.08 -20.25 30.78
CA ALA A 34 6.12 -21.45 31.63
C ALA A 34 7.26 -21.41 32.65
N ILE A 35 8.42 -20.85 32.28
CA ILE A 35 9.56 -20.64 33.18
C ILE A 35 9.19 -19.61 34.27
N PHE A 36 8.63 -18.47 33.88
CA PHE A 36 8.29 -17.39 34.83
C PHE A 36 7.13 -17.74 35.75
N THR A 37 6.13 -18.48 35.27
CA THR A 37 4.95 -18.88 36.06
C THR A 37 5.13 -20.22 36.77
N GLY A 38 6.25 -20.92 36.54
CA GLY A 38 6.49 -22.27 37.05
C GLY A 38 5.45 -23.31 36.60
N SER A 39 4.71 -23.04 35.52
CA SER A 39 3.55 -23.86 35.13
C SER A 39 3.24 -23.79 33.64
N THR A 40 2.97 -24.95 33.03
CA THR A 40 2.57 -25.07 31.60
C THR A 40 1.30 -24.28 31.27
N PRO A 41 0.22 -24.31 32.08
CA PRO A 41 -0.96 -23.48 31.82
C PRO A 41 -0.66 -21.98 31.80
N GLY A 42 0.22 -21.51 32.71
CA GLY A 42 0.66 -20.12 32.75
C GLY A 42 1.43 -19.72 31.48
N GLY A 43 2.32 -20.59 31.00
CA GLY A 43 2.99 -20.42 29.72
C GLY A 43 2.04 -20.32 28.53
N ILE A 44 1.04 -21.20 28.45
CA ILE A 44 0.02 -21.17 27.39
C ILE A 44 -0.74 -19.83 27.41
N ALA A 45 -1.16 -19.37 28.59
CA ALA A 45 -1.87 -18.10 28.72
C ALA A 45 -1.03 -16.91 28.24
N VAL A 46 0.25 -16.85 28.63
CA VAL A 46 1.19 -15.80 28.20
C VAL A 46 1.41 -15.84 26.69
N GLY A 47 1.67 -17.03 26.12
CA GLY A 47 1.86 -17.22 24.68
C GLY A 47 0.63 -16.81 23.87
N ALA A 48 -0.56 -17.20 24.34
CA ALA A 48 -1.82 -16.86 23.68
C ALA A 48 -2.08 -15.35 23.71
N LEU A 49 -1.90 -14.69 24.86
CA LEU A 49 -2.08 -13.24 25.01
C LEU A 49 -1.12 -12.45 24.12
N ALA A 50 0.16 -12.80 24.12
CA ALA A 50 1.17 -12.14 23.30
C ALA A 50 0.85 -12.29 21.80
N THR A 51 0.49 -13.51 21.38
CA THR A 51 0.16 -13.79 19.97
C THR A 51 -1.12 -13.07 19.55
N ALA A 52 -2.15 -13.06 20.39
CA ALA A 52 -3.38 -12.34 20.15
C ALA A 52 -3.14 -10.82 20.00
N ALA A 53 -2.28 -10.24 20.83
CA ALA A 53 -1.89 -8.84 20.71
C ALA A 53 -1.22 -8.54 19.36
N LEU A 54 -0.31 -9.40 18.90
CA LEU A 54 0.37 -9.22 17.61
C LEU A 54 -0.59 -9.38 16.42
N VAL A 55 -1.51 -10.35 16.48
CA VAL A 55 -2.59 -10.50 15.49
C VAL A 55 -3.50 -9.28 15.47
N ALA A 56 -3.83 -8.69 16.63
CA ALA A 56 -4.62 -7.47 16.71
C ALA A 56 -3.90 -6.27 16.05
N VAL A 57 -2.59 -6.14 16.23
CA VAL A 57 -1.77 -5.13 15.54
C VAL A 57 -1.81 -5.33 14.02
N LEU A 58 -1.68 -6.58 13.54
CA LEU A 58 -1.77 -6.90 12.11
C LEU A 58 -3.17 -6.60 11.56
N ALA A 59 -4.23 -6.92 12.31
CA ALA A 59 -5.61 -6.61 11.93
C ALA A 59 -5.86 -5.10 11.86
N ALA A 60 -5.36 -4.33 12.83
CA ALA A 60 -5.44 -2.87 12.82
C ALA A 60 -4.69 -2.27 11.62
N LYS A 61 -3.50 -2.80 11.31
CA LYS A 61 -2.70 -2.39 10.15
C LYS A 61 -3.40 -2.70 8.83
N TYR A 62 -3.96 -3.91 8.71
CA TYR A 62 -4.77 -4.30 7.56
C TYR A 62 -5.94 -3.33 7.39
N ARG A 63 -6.77 -3.13 8.42
CA ARG A 63 -7.92 -2.20 8.35
C ARG A 63 -7.52 -0.80 7.89
N ARG A 64 -6.43 -0.23 8.42
CA ARG A 64 -5.95 1.10 8.01
C ARG A 64 -5.59 1.17 6.52
N LEU A 65 -4.94 0.13 6.00
CA LEU A 65 -4.56 0.06 4.58
C LEU A 65 -5.78 -0.04 3.67
N THR A 66 -6.79 -0.80 4.08
CA THR A 66 -7.99 -1.05 3.27
C THR A 66 -8.99 0.10 3.30
N THR A 67 -9.11 0.80 4.43
CA THR A 67 -10.09 1.89 4.56
C THR A 67 -9.55 3.26 4.17
N GLY A 68 -8.23 3.46 4.24
CA GLY A 68 -7.64 4.79 4.10
C GLY A 68 -7.23 5.17 2.68
N THR A 69 -7.15 4.23 1.73
CA THR A 69 -6.77 4.55 0.34
C THR A 69 -8.00 4.59 -0.56
N VAL A 70 -8.28 5.77 -1.11
CA VAL A 70 -9.48 6.07 -1.90
C VAL A 70 -9.08 6.78 -3.18
N ALA A 71 -9.54 6.26 -4.32
CA ALA A 71 -9.47 6.93 -5.61
C ALA A 71 -10.85 7.52 -5.95
N ARG A 72 -10.91 8.80 -6.29
CA ARG A 72 -12.12 9.54 -6.63
C ARG A 72 -12.04 9.99 -8.07
N PHE A 73 -13.06 9.69 -8.84
CA PHE A 73 -13.19 10.06 -10.24
C PHE A 73 -14.27 11.12 -10.36
N SER A 74 -13.91 12.24 -10.97
CA SER A 74 -14.82 13.36 -11.26
C SER A 74 -14.74 13.72 -12.74
N ALA A 75 -15.53 14.70 -13.17
CA ALA A 75 -15.43 15.26 -14.52
C ALA A 75 -14.11 16.01 -14.75
N ASP A 76 -13.44 16.45 -13.68
CA ASP A 76 -12.18 17.21 -13.77
C ASP A 76 -10.95 16.28 -13.84
N GLY A 77 -11.02 15.13 -13.17
CA GLY A 77 -9.89 14.21 -13.12
C GLY A 77 -10.04 13.06 -12.13
N VAL A 78 -8.90 12.56 -11.69
CA VAL A 78 -8.75 11.48 -10.72
C VAL A 78 -7.94 11.98 -9.54
N GLU A 79 -8.49 11.79 -8.35
CA GLU A 79 -7.82 12.09 -7.09
C GLU A 79 -7.56 10.81 -6.31
N LEU A 80 -6.34 10.62 -5.86
CA LEU A 80 -5.95 9.55 -4.94
C LEU A 80 -5.64 10.16 -3.59
N THR A 81 -6.27 9.66 -2.52
CA THR A 81 -5.89 9.97 -1.14
C THR A 81 -5.52 8.68 -0.43
N ASP A 82 -4.38 8.66 0.25
CA ASP A 82 -3.95 7.51 1.06
C ASP A 82 -4.22 7.71 2.57
N SER A 83 -4.00 6.65 3.35
CA SER A 83 -4.18 6.65 4.80
C SER A 83 -3.18 7.53 5.57
N HIS A 84 -2.09 7.96 4.93
CA HIS A 84 -1.00 8.74 5.52
C HIS A 84 -1.07 10.23 5.15
N GLY A 85 -2.09 10.64 4.39
CA GLY A 85 -2.29 12.03 3.97
C GLY A 85 -1.59 12.40 2.68
N PHE A 86 -1.02 11.45 1.93
CA PHE A 86 -0.65 11.69 0.54
C PHE A 86 -1.90 11.93 -0.28
N ARG A 87 -1.86 12.98 -1.09
CA ARG A 87 -2.89 13.25 -2.10
C ARG A 87 -2.23 13.45 -3.44
N VAL A 88 -2.79 12.83 -4.46
CA VAL A 88 -2.42 13.01 -5.86
C VAL A 88 -3.66 13.45 -6.61
N ASN A 89 -3.57 14.54 -7.36
CA ASN A 89 -4.63 14.97 -8.26
C ASN A 89 -4.07 14.97 -9.68
N LEU A 90 -4.77 14.27 -10.57
CA LEU A 90 -4.42 14.17 -11.98
C LEU A 90 -5.65 14.52 -12.81
N ARG A 91 -5.60 15.64 -13.53
CA ARG A 91 -6.70 16.06 -14.41
C ARG A 91 -6.71 15.23 -15.68
N TRP A 92 -7.89 15.04 -16.28
CA TRP A 92 -8.02 14.24 -17.50
C TRP A 92 -7.10 14.67 -18.65
N PRO A 93 -6.94 15.97 -18.96
CA PRO A 93 -6.04 16.40 -20.03
C PRO A 93 -4.57 16.15 -19.72
N ASP A 94 -4.22 16.09 -18.43
CA ASP A 94 -2.83 15.98 -17.98
C ASP A 94 -2.34 14.53 -17.87
N ILE A 95 -3.22 13.55 -18.10
CA ILE A 95 -2.84 12.13 -18.18
C ILE A 95 -2.02 11.91 -19.47
N THR A 96 -0.87 11.28 -19.39
CA THR A 96 -0.04 11.06 -20.58
C THR A 96 -0.11 9.64 -21.08
N ARG A 97 -0.25 8.65 -20.18
CA ARG A 97 -0.29 7.23 -20.54
C ARG A 97 -0.91 6.37 -19.44
N ILE A 98 -1.28 5.14 -19.83
CA ILE A 98 -1.52 4.02 -18.93
C ILE A 98 -0.29 3.12 -18.98
N ASP A 99 0.31 2.83 -17.82
CA ASP A 99 1.48 1.96 -17.74
C ASP A 99 1.55 1.29 -16.36
N VAL A 100 2.53 0.40 -16.18
CA VAL A 100 2.82 -0.24 -14.90
C VAL A 100 3.42 0.78 -13.93
N VAL A 101 2.69 1.04 -12.86
CA VAL A 101 3.09 1.91 -11.76
C VAL A 101 3.78 1.07 -10.67
N ASP A 102 4.99 1.48 -10.29
CA ASP A 102 5.74 0.90 -9.17
C ASP A 102 5.39 1.61 -7.85
N THR A 103 4.39 1.09 -7.14
CA THR A 103 4.04 1.57 -5.80
C THR A 103 5.00 0.98 -4.78
N GLN A 104 5.75 1.85 -4.11
CA GLN A 104 6.70 1.45 -3.07
C GLN A 104 6.29 2.06 -1.73
N LEU A 105 5.50 1.31 -0.97
CA LEU A 105 4.98 1.71 0.35
C LEU A 105 6.01 1.53 1.48
N ALA A 106 7.10 0.79 1.25
CA ALA A 106 8.12 0.49 2.25
C ALA A 106 9.52 0.91 1.79
N ASN A 107 10.38 1.23 2.75
CA ASN A 107 11.78 1.54 2.49
C ASN A 107 12.44 0.36 1.74
N PRO A 108 13.10 0.60 0.58
CA PRO A 108 13.78 -0.45 -0.18
C PRO A 108 14.97 -1.09 0.55
N ARG A 109 15.40 -0.53 1.68
CA ARG A 109 16.48 -1.11 2.49
C ARG A 109 16.15 -2.56 2.84
N ARG A 110 17.05 -3.46 2.43
CA ARG A 110 17.02 -4.88 2.80
C ARG A 110 16.99 -4.98 4.32
N VAL A 111 15.90 -5.51 4.87
CA VAL A 111 15.83 -5.81 6.30
C VAL A 111 16.42 -7.22 6.50
N GLY A 112 17.56 -7.30 7.19
CA GLY A 112 18.23 -8.55 7.53
C GLY A 112 19.72 -8.36 7.88
N ARG A 113 20.24 -9.16 8.83
CA ARG A 113 21.68 -9.25 9.11
C ARG A 113 22.43 -9.89 7.92
N PRO A 114 23.71 -9.55 7.67
CA PRO A 114 24.55 -10.35 6.79
C PRO A 114 24.53 -11.82 7.26
N GLY A 115 24.14 -12.76 6.40
CA GLY A 115 24.03 -14.19 6.72
C GLY A 115 22.62 -14.71 7.05
N GLY A 116 21.59 -13.85 7.13
CA GLY A 116 20.19 -14.26 7.33
C GLY A 116 19.30 -14.09 6.10
N ALA A 117 18.07 -14.63 6.16
CA ALA A 117 17.06 -14.46 5.11
C ALA A 117 16.78 -12.95 4.89
N ARG A 118 17.10 -12.46 3.69
CA ARG A 118 16.92 -11.05 3.30
C ARG A 118 15.50 -10.88 2.77
N ALA A 119 14.61 -10.26 3.57
CA ALA A 119 13.29 -9.90 3.09
C ALA A 119 13.36 -8.54 2.38
N GLY A 120 13.31 -8.56 1.05
CA GLY A 120 13.09 -7.36 0.24
C GLY A 120 11.60 -7.16 0.02
N VAL A 121 11.07 -5.98 0.35
CA VAL A 121 9.70 -5.62 -0.05
C VAL A 121 9.74 -5.26 -1.54
N ARG A 122 9.23 -6.14 -2.39
CA ARG A 122 9.10 -5.84 -3.82
C ARG A 122 8.06 -4.72 -4.02
N PRO A 123 8.31 -3.75 -4.91
CA PRO A 123 7.28 -2.77 -5.29
C PRO A 123 6.06 -3.51 -5.83
N LEU A 124 4.86 -3.04 -5.44
CA LEU A 124 3.64 -3.51 -6.06
C LEU A 124 3.56 -2.89 -7.45
N ARG A 125 3.52 -3.75 -8.46
CA ARG A 125 3.39 -3.38 -9.87
C ARG A 125 1.95 -3.56 -10.27
N SER A 126 1.31 -2.48 -10.69
CA SER A 126 -0.05 -2.54 -11.21
C SER A 126 -0.24 -1.50 -12.31
N ALA A 127 -1.09 -1.80 -13.29
CA ALA A 127 -1.44 -0.83 -14.32
C ALA A 127 -2.14 0.37 -13.67
N GLY A 128 -1.77 1.58 -14.08
CA GLY A 128 -2.30 2.81 -13.53
C GLY A 128 -2.18 3.99 -14.48
N LEU A 129 -2.73 5.12 -14.05
CA LEU A 129 -2.67 6.37 -14.79
C LEU A 129 -1.37 7.09 -14.46
N ILE A 130 -0.67 7.59 -15.47
CA ILE A 130 0.52 8.41 -15.32
C ILE A 130 0.30 9.75 -16.04
N GLY A 131 0.74 10.84 -15.43
CA GLY A 131 0.67 12.16 -16.05
C GLY A 131 1.23 13.27 -15.18
N TRP A 132 1.01 14.51 -15.59
CA TRP A 132 1.55 15.70 -14.94
C TRP A 132 0.54 16.29 -13.96
N GLY A 133 0.74 16.08 -12.67
CA GLY A 133 -0.29 16.36 -11.68
C GLY A 133 0.21 17.02 -10.42
N GLU A 134 -0.72 17.26 -9.51
CA GLU A 134 -0.42 17.81 -8.21
C GLU A 134 -0.19 16.68 -7.22
N ARG A 135 0.78 16.88 -6.32
CA ARG A 135 1.08 15.95 -5.24
C ARG A 135 1.24 16.69 -3.92
N VAL A 136 0.32 16.43 -3.00
CA VAL A 136 0.42 16.87 -1.61
C VAL A 136 1.05 15.75 -0.81
N VAL A 137 2.13 16.09 -0.12
CA VAL A 137 2.94 15.17 0.67
C VAL A 137 2.79 15.52 2.15
N PRO A 138 2.54 14.55 3.04
CA PRO A 138 2.40 14.83 4.46
C PRO A 138 3.70 15.45 5.03
N PRO A 139 3.60 16.28 6.10
CA PRO A 139 4.75 17.05 6.61
C PRO A 139 5.90 16.18 7.13
N ARG A 140 5.60 14.94 7.55
CA ARG A 140 6.58 13.98 8.07
C ARG A 140 6.71 12.78 7.16
N ILE A 141 7.48 12.92 6.09
CA ILE A 141 7.94 11.79 5.27
C ILE A 141 9.35 11.33 5.67
N PRO A 142 9.65 10.03 5.55
CA PRO A 142 11.02 9.52 5.68
C PRO A 142 11.97 10.17 4.66
N GLY A 143 13.25 10.33 5.03
CA GLY A 143 14.26 10.95 4.16
C GLY A 143 14.43 10.26 2.80
N TRP A 144 14.40 8.92 2.77
CA TRP A 144 14.49 8.14 1.53
C TRP A 144 13.33 8.42 0.57
N MET A 145 12.13 8.69 1.11
CA MET A 145 10.96 9.05 0.30
C MET A 145 11.14 10.45 -0.26
N ARG A 146 11.62 11.40 0.55
CA ARG A 146 11.92 12.76 0.09
C ARG A 146 12.91 12.77 -1.08
N GLU A 147 13.99 12.00 -0.96
CA GLU A 147 15.01 11.84 -2.00
C GLU A 147 14.45 11.18 -3.28
N ARG A 148 13.54 10.20 -3.13
CA ARG A 148 12.86 9.61 -4.28
C ARG A 148 11.97 10.63 -4.99
N LEU A 149 11.18 11.39 -4.23
CA LEU A 149 10.24 12.38 -4.77
C LEU A 149 10.96 13.55 -5.45
N SER A 150 12.18 13.89 -5.03
CA SER A 150 12.99 14.95 -5.68
C SER A 150 13.62 14.51 -7.00
N ARG A 151 13.62 13.21 -7.32
CA ARG A 151 14.10 12.66 -8.60
C ARG A 151 12.99 12.44 -9.63
N VAL A 152 11.74 12.69 -9.23
CA VAL A 152 10.59 12.53 -10.12
C VAL A 152 10.68 13.59 -11.22
N PRO A 153 10.47 13.20 -12.50
CA PRO A 153 10.44 14.15 -13.61
C PRO A 153 9.46 15.29 -13.36
N VAL A 154 9.78 16.46 -13.89
CA VAL A 154 8.92 17.65 -13.83
C VAL A 154 8.67 18.10 -15.26
N ASP A 155 7.42 18.39 -15.59
CA ASP A 155 7.05 18.93 -16.88
C ASP A 155 7.70 20.31 -17.08
N PRO A 156 8.54 20.52 -18.11
CA PRO A 156 9.17 21.81 -18.35
C PRO A 156 8.16 22.92 -18.67
N ALA A 157 6.95 22.60 -19.16
CA ALA A 157 5.94 23.59 -19.50
C ALA A 157 5.14 24.05 -18.27
N SER A 158 4.61 23.12 -17.48
CA SER A 158 3.73 23.43 -16.33
C SER A 158 4.44 23.44 -14.97
N GLY A 159 5.67 22.93 -14.88
CA GLY A 159 6.39 22.77 -13.62
C GLY A 159 5.80 21.69 -12.71
N ARG A 160 4.84 20.89 -13.19
CA ARG A 160 4.17 19.84 -12.41
C ARG A 160 4.99 18.55 -12.40
N PRO A 161 5.09 17.85 -11.26
CA PRO A 161 5.76 16.57 -11.20
C PRO A 161 4.97 15.48 -11.94
N GLU A 162 5.67 14.47 -12.44
CA GLU A 162 5.03 13.23 -12.89
C GLU A 162 4.42 12.53 -11.68
N VAL A 163 3.13 12.22 -11.76
CA VAL A 163 2.41 11.50 -10.73
C VAL A 163 1.72 10.28 -11.33
N SER A 164 1.53 9.28 -10.48
CA SER A 164 0.97 8.01 -10.88
C SER A 164 -0.11 7.56 -9.90
N ILE A 165 -1.24 7.09 -10.43
CA ILE A 165 -2.35 6.53 -9.64
C ILE A 165 -2.49 5.04 -10.01
N PRO A 166 -2.10 4.10 -9.12
CA PRO A 166 -2.07 2.67 -9.40
C PRO A 166 -3.47 2.05 -9.34
N LEU A 167 -4.26 2.19 -10.41
CA LEU A 167 -5.65 1.71 -10.45
C LEU A 167 -5.77 0.20 -10.25
N GLY A 168 -4.78 -0.57 -10.69
CA GLY A 168 -4.77 -2.02 -10.49
C GLY A 168 -4.64 -2.47 -9.02
N GLU A 169 -4.28 -1.59 -8.10
CA GLU A 169 -4.39 -1.87 -6.65
C GLU A 169 -5.85 -1.85 -6.16
N PHE A 170 -6.73 -1.13 -6.85
CA PHE A 170 -8.16 -1.06 -6.52
C PHE A 170 -8.92 -2.24 -7.13
N ASP A 171 -8.66 -2.50 -8.41
CA ASP A 171 -9.22 -3.63 -9.16
C ASP A 171 -8.22 -4.08 -10.23
N PRO A 172 -7.69 -5.32 -10.18
CA PRO A 172 -6.79 -5.83 -11.21
C PRO A 172 -7.38 -5.83 -12.63
N LEU A 173 -8.70 -5.79 -12.76
CA LEU A 173 -9.42 -5.72 -14.03
C LEU A 173 -10.11 -4.36 -14.23
N TRP A 174 -9.58 -3.29 -13.61
CA TRP A 174 -10.19 -1.96 -13.61
C TRP A 174 -10.54 -1.44 -15.02
N GLU A 175 -9.73 -1.77 -16.02
CA GLU A 175 -9.91 -1.38 -17.43
C GLU A 175 -11.24 -1.86 -18.02
N ARG A 176 -11.75 -3.00 -17.54
CA ARG A 176 -13.04 -3.58 -17.97
C ARG A 176 -14.21 -3.17 -17.08
N GLY A 177 -13.92 -2.50 -15.97
CA GLY A 177 -14.90 -2.10 -14.97
C GLY A 177 -15.26 -0.62 -15.01
N PRO A 178 -15.95 -0.13 -13.96
CA PRO A 178 -16.42 1.25 -13.91
C PRO A 178 -15.30 2.29 -13.94
N MET A 179 -14.11 1.97 -13.43
CA MET A 179 -12.92 2.84 -13.55
C MET A 179 -12.49 2.99 -15.01
N GLY A 180 -12.43 1.88 -15.75
CA GLY A 180 -12.15 1.88 -17.19
C GLY A 180 -13.20 2.65 -17.99
N ASP A 181 -14.46 2.62 -17.59
CA ASP A 181 -15.53 3.42 -18.22
C ASP A 181 -15.30 4.93 -18.06
N TRP A 182 -14.81 5.36 -16.89
CA TRP A 182 -14.43 6.77 -16.69
C TRP A 182 -13.28 7.17 -17.59
N VAL A 183 -12.24 6.33 -17.68
CA VAL A 183 -11.08 6.59 -18.53
C VAL A 183 -11.48 6.62 -20.00
N ARG A 184 -12.24 5.63 -20.49
CA ARG A 184 -12.76 5.63 -21.87
C ARG A 184 -13.61 6.86 -22.19
N ARG A 185 -14.36 7.39 -21.23
CA ARG A 185 -15.20 8.58 -21.43
C ARG A 185 -14.39 9.86 -21.59
N HIS A 186 -13.31 10.04 -20.83
CA HIS A 186 -12.56 11.30 -20.77
C HIS A 186 -11.24 11.26 -21.54
N ARG A 187 -10.65 10.07 -21.68
CA ARG A 187 -9.38 9.77 -22.35
C ARG A 187 -9.48 8.46 -23.15
N PRO A 188 -10.38 8.40 -24.17
CA PRO A 188 -10.52 7.23 -25.03
C PRO A 188 -9.21 6.90 -25.78
N ASP A 189 -8.39 7.92 -26.05
CA ASP A 189 -7.09 7.82 -26.70
C ASP A 189 -6.09 6.93 -25.95
N LEU A 190 -6.25 6.76 -24.64
CA LEU A 190 -5.32 5.97 -23.82
C LEU A 190 -5.67 4.47 -23.76
N MET A 191 -6.86 4.07 -24.21
CA MET A 191 -7.39 2.71 -24.04
C MET A 191 -7.32 1.87 -25.33
N GLY A 192 -6.55 2.31 -26.33
CA GLY A 192 -6.42 1.72 -27.67
C GLY A 192 -5.05 1.11 -27.94
#